data_AF-A0A9N7MEJ6-F1
#
_entry.id   AF-A0A9N7MEJ6-F1
#
_cell.length_a   1.000
_cell.length_b   1.000
_cell.length_c   1.000
_cell.angle_alpha   90.00
_cell.angle_beta   90.00
_cell.angle_gamma   90.00
#
_symmetry.space_group_name_H-M   'P 1'
#
loop_
_entity.id
_entity.type
_entity.pdbx_description
1 polymer ?
#
loop_
_entity_poly.entity_id
_entity_poly.type
_entity_poly.pdbx_seq_one_letter_code
_entity_poly.pdbx_strand_id
1 'polypeptide(L)'
;RWENFLPWAEYWYNTTYHESTKMTPFELVYGRKPPTLVNYSEGSTVNDEVGRELEERDLMLRELKRNLEGSINRTKAFADGKRREENFAPRENVYLKLRPFRQRTTAQRAATKLG
;
A
#
# COMPACT_ATOMS: atom_id res chain seq x y z
N ARG A 1 2.70 19.26 9.77
CA ARG A 1 1.83 19.31 8.57
C ARG A 1 2.02 18.00 7.80
N TRP A 2 1.03 17.09 7.77
CA TRP A 2 1.17 15.75 7.18
C TRP A 2 1.34 15.74 5.66
N GLU A 3 0.84 16.78 4.99
CA GLU A 3 0.89 16.97 3.53
C GLU A 3 2.33 16.94 2.98
N ASN A 4 3.28 17.50 3.73
CA ASN A 4 4.69 17.52 3.34
C ASN A 4 5.32 16.10 3.29
N PHE A 5 4.68 15.13 3.95
CA PHE A 5 5.15 13.74 4.00
C PHE A 5 4.48 12.86 2.94
N LEU A 6 3.45 13.36 2.25
CA LEU A 6 2.71 12.59 1.25
C LEU A 6 3.61 12.10 0.11
N PRO A 7 4.51 12.93 -0.48
CA PRO A 7 5.41 12.46 -1.54
C PRO A 7 6.34 11.34 -1.06
N TRP A 8 6.82 11.41 0.19
CA TRP A 8 7.68 10.38 0.78
C TRP A 8 6.93 9.07 1.05
N ALA A 9 5.66 9.16 1.46
CA ALA A 9 4.81 7.99 1.67
C ALA A 9 4.48 7.30 0.34
N GLU A 10 4.18 8.08 -0.69
CA GLU A 10 3.95 7.58 -2.05
C GLU A 10 5.21 6.92 -2.61
N TYR A 11 6.37 7.57 -2.48
CA TYR A 11 7.65 7.00 -2.88
C TYR A 11 7.91 5.66 -2.19
N TRP A 12 7.75 5.60 -0.86
CA TRP A 12 7.95 4.37 -0.09
C TRP A 12 7.01 3.26 -0.56
N TYR A 13 5.72 3.55 -0.73
CA TYR A 13 4.73 2.57 -1.20
C TYR A 13 5.08 2.04 -2.59
N ASN A 14 5.47 2.92 -3.50
CA ASN A 14 5.78 2.54 -4.88
C ASN A 14 7.07 1.72 -5.00
N THR A 15 8.03 1.92 -4.11
CA THR A 15 9.36 1.27 -4.17
C THR A 15 9.51 0.07 -3.23
N THR A 16 8.53 -0.19 -2.36
CA THR A 16 8.55 -1.32 -1.42
C THR A 16 8.00 -2.60 -2.05
N TYR A 17 8.59 -3.74 -1.70
CA TYR A 17 8.16 -5.05 -2.18
C TYR A 17 6.80 -5.43 -1.60
N HIS A 18 5.86 -5.82 -2.46
CA HIS A 18 4.53 -6.24 -2.04
C HIS A 18 4.35 -7.76 -2.22
N GLU A 19 3.99 -8.45 -1.13
CA GLU A 19 3.82 -9.92 -1.13
C GLU A 19 2.74 -10.41 -2.12
N SER A 20 1.70 -9.61 -2.35
CA SER A 20 0.56 -9.95 -3.21
C SER A 20 0.89 -9.91 -4.70
N THR A 21 1.74 -8.97 -5.12
CA THR A 21 2.17 -8.79 -6.52
C THR A 21 3.52 -9.45 -6.80
N LYS A 22 4.25 -9.87 -5.75
CA LYS A 22 5.61 -10.41 -5.81
C LYS A 22 6.63 -9.47 -6.48
N MET A 23 6.31 -8.18 -6.55
CA MET A 23 7.12 -7.09 -7.10
C MET A 23 6.68 -5.76 -6.48
N THR A 24 7.47 -4.70 -6.66
CA THR A 24 7.09 -3.34 -6.26
C THR A 24 6.00 -2.78 -7.18
N PRO A 25 5.10 -1.90 -6.70
CA PRO A 25 4.15 -1.22 -7.58
C PRO A 25 4.83 -0.44 -8.72
N PHE A 26 6.02 0.13 -8.47
CA PHE A 26 6.83 0.77 -9.50
C PHE A 26 7.25 -0.20 -10.60
N GLU A 27 7.77 -1.38 -10.25
CA GLU A 27 8.10 -2.42 -11.23
C GLU A 27 6.88 -2.88 -12.03
N LEU A 28 5.74 -3.01 -11.36
CA LEU A 28 4.50 -3.41 -12.02
C LEU A 28 4.07 -2.41 -13.09
N VAL A 29 4.22 -1.11 -12.83
CA VAL A 29 3.81 -0.04 -13.75
C VAL A 29 4.84 0.20 -14.85
N TYR A 30 6.14 0.19 -14.51
CA TYR A 30 7.20 0.65 -15.40
C TYR A 30 8.08 -0.48 -15.97
N GLY A 31 7.93 -1.72 -15.53
CA GLY A 31 8.71 -2.86 -16.00
C GLY A 31 10.20 -2.81 -15.65
N ARG A 32 10.62 -1.90 -14.75
CA ARG A 32 12.01 -1.72 -14.32
C ARG A 32 12.08 -1.51 -12.81
N LYS A 33 13.22 -1.83 -12.22
CA LYS A 33 13.45 -1.63 -10.79
C LYS A 33 13.35 -0.15 -10.41
N PRO A 34 12.82 0.19 -9.22
CA PRO A 34 12.84 1.56 -8.74
C PRO A 34 14.28 2.06 -8.60
N PRO A 35 14.55 3.34 -8.90
CA PRO A 35 15.85 3.94 -8.67
C PRO A 35 16.16 3.93 -7.16
N THR A 36 17.37 3.51 -6.79
CA THR A 36 17.82 3.49 -5.40
C THR A 36 18.02 4.91 -4.91
N LEU A 37 17.33 5.31 -3.82
CA LEU A 37 17.69 6.52 -3.08
C LEU A 37 19.04 6.29 -2.40
N VAL A 38 20.00 7.15 -2.72
CA VAL A 38 21.28 7.18 -2.02
C VAL A 38 21.06 7.90 -0.68
N ASN A 39 21.36 7.20 0.41
CA ASN A 39 21.35 7.81 1.75
C ASN A 39 22.44 8.89 1.83
N TYR A 40 22.19 9.91 2.63
CA TYR A 40 23.18 10.92 2.93
C TYR A 40 24.37 10.28 3.65
N SER A 41 25.58 10.63 3.22
CA SER A 41 26.81 10.39 3.97
C SER A 41 27.47 11.72 4.32
N GLU A 42 28.04 11.80 5.51
CA GLU A 42 28.75 12.99 5.98
C GLU A 42 29.87 13.36 4.98
N GLY A 43 29.86 14.62 4.51
CA GLY A 43 30.79 15.10 3.47
C GLY A 43 30.38 14.80 2.03
N SER A 44 29.19 14.24 1.77
CA SER A 44 28.68 14.03 0.40
C SER A 44 28.30 15.32 -0.32
N THR A 45 28.11 16.41 0.42
CA THR A 45 27.79 17.74 -0.12
C THR A 45 28.69 18.80 0.50
N VAL A 46 29.21 19.71 -0.32
CA VAL A 46 30.02 20.87 0.13
C VAL A 46 29.14 21.97 0.75
N ASN A 47 27.81 21.91 0.53
CA ASN A 47 26.85 22.85 1.07
C ASN A 47 26.22 22.28 2.36
N ASP A 48 26.46 22.94 3.48
CA ASP A 48 25.95 22.58 4.81
C ASP A 48 24.41 22.60 4.89
N GLU A 49 23.75 23.51 4.18
CA GLU A 49 22.29 23.61 4.16
C GLU A 49 21.67 22.36 3.51
N VAL A 50 22.24 21.96 2.36
CA VAL A 50 21.82 20.75 1.65
C VAL A 50 22.13 19.50 2.47
N GLY A 51 23.27 19.46 3.16
CA GLY A 51 23.63 18.36 4.05
C GLY A 51 22.59 18.16 5.17
N ARG A 52 22.15 19.26 5.78
CA ARG A 52 21.12 19.23 6.84
C ARG A 52 19.77 18.75 6.32
N GLU A 53 19.34 19.23 5.16
CA GLU A 53 18.07 18.78 4.54
C GLU A 53 18.09 17.28 4.21
N LEU A 54 19.22 16.78 3.70
CA LEU A 54 19.39 15.35 3.37
C LEU A 54 19.39 14.47 4.62
N GLU A 55 19.99 14.94 5.72
CA GLU A 55 19.94 14.24 7.00
C GLU A 55 18.51 14.21 7.57
N GLU A 56 17.79 15.34 7.53
CA GLU A 56 16.40 15.42 7.98
C GLU A 56 15.50 14.49 7.15
N ARG A 57 15.69 14.46 5.82
CA ARG A 57 15.02 13.52 4.92
C ARG A 57 15.24 12.06 5.36
N ASP A 58 16.47 11.67 5.64
CA ASP A 58 16.81 10.29 6.00
C ASP A 58 16.25 9.88 7.36
N LEU A 59 16.20 10.82 8.31
CA LEU A 59 15.50 10.62 9.58
C LEU A 59 13.99 10.42 9.35
N MET A 60 13.37 11.28 8.55
CA MET A 60 11.95 11.20 8.23
C MET A 60 11.59 9.89 7.50
N LEU A 61 12.38 9.48 6.51
CA LEU A 61 12.16 8.23 5.77
C LEU A 61 12.23 7.00 6.68
N ARG A 62 13.15 6.98 7.65
CA ARG A 62 13.24 5.89 8.64
C ARG A 62 12.00 5.82 9.52
N GLU A 63 11.54 6.96 10.02
CA GLU A 63 10.34 7.00 10.87
C GLU A 63 9.08 6.59 10.11
N LEU A 64 8.93 7.11 8.88
CA LEU A 64 7.81 6.79 8.01
C LEU A 64 7.74 5.29 7.70
N LYS A 65 8.87 4.68 7.35
CA LYS A 65 8.97 3.23 7.11
C LYS A 65 8.50 2.43 8.33
N ARG A 66 9.01 2.75 9.51
CA ARG A 66 8.61 2.08 10.76
C ARG A 66 7.11 2.19 11.02
N ASN A 67 6.54 3.39 10.84
CA ASN A 67 5.13 3.65 11.11
C ASN A 67 4.21 2.92 10.11
N LEU A 68 4.57 2.90 8.83
CA LEU A 68 3.82 2.21 7.78
C LEU A 68 3.88 0.70 7.94
N GLU A 69 5.05 0.11 8.19
CA GLU A 69 5.21 -1.32 8.48
C GLU A 69 4.34 -1.73 9.69
N GLY A 70 4.39 -0.94 10.76
CA GLY A 70 3.54 -1.16 11.93
C GLY A 70 2.04 -1.10 11.60
N SER A 71 1.62 -0.16 10.76
CA SER A 71 0.22 -0.01 10.34
C SER A 71 -0.25 -1.18 9.48
N ILE A 72 0.58 -1.63 8.54
CA ILE A 72 0.30 -2.79 7.69
C ILE A 72 0.15 -4.05 8.55
N ASN A 73 1.08 -4.27 9.48
CA ASN A 73 1.05 -5.43 10.37
C ASN A 73 -0.20 -5.44 11.27
N ARG A 74 -0.57 -4.30 11.85
CA ARG A 74 -1.83 -4.17 12.63
C ARG A 74 -3.05 -4.48 11.76
N THR A 75 -3.08 -3.95 10.55
CA THR A 75 -4.18 -4.18 9.61
C THR A 75 -4.30 -5.65 9.22
N LYS A 76 -3.17 -6.32 8.94
CA LYS A 76 -3.09 -7.75 8.64
C LYS A 76 -3.57 -8.59 9.82
N ALA A 77 -3.04 -8.34 11.02
CA ALA A 77 -3.44 -9.04 12.24
C ALA A 77 -4.94 -8.90 12.55
N PHE A 78 -5.49 -7.69 12.39
CA PHE A 78 -6.92 -7.46 12.59
C PHE A 78 -7.79 -8.15 11.54
N ALA A 79 -7.37 -8.15 10.27
CA ALA A 79 -8.09 -8.82 9.20
C ALA A 79 -8.08 -10.35 9.39
N ASP A 80 -6.91 -10.91 9.69
CA ASP A 80 -6.72 -12.35 9.87
C ASP A 80 -7.43 -12.85 11.13
N GLY A 81 -7.41 -12.09 12.23
CA GLY A 81 -8.16 -12.44 13.45
C GLY A 81 -9.70 -12.45 13.28
N LYS A 82 -10.23 -11.86 12.20
CA LYS A 82 -11.66 -11.88 11.87
C LYS A 82 -12.03 -12.89 10.79
N ARG A 83 -11.05 -13.53 10.14
CA ARG A 83 -11.30 -14.56 9.14
C ARG A 83 -11.61 -15.88 9.86
N ARG A 84 -12.64 -16.58 9.38
CA ARG A 84 -12.93 -17.96 9.75
C ARG A 84 -12.80 -18.82 8.51
N GLU A 85 -12.00 -19.86 8.61
CA GLU A 85 -11.96 -20.92 7.61
C GLU A 85 -13.19 -21.81 7.83
N GLU A 86 -14.16 -21.69 6.92
CA GLU A 86 -15.40 -22.46 6.96
C GLU A 86 -15.41 -23.39 5.74
N ASN A 87 -15.60 -24.68 5.98
CA ASN A 87 -15.72 -25.68 4.91
C ASN A 87 -17.19 -26.04 4.72
N PHE A 88 -17.70 -25.89 3.49
CA PHE A 88 -19.07 -26.24 3.15
C PHE A 88 -19.09 -27.52 2.34
N ALA A 89 -20.06 -28.40 2.61
CA ALA A 89 -20.21 -29.64 1.86
C ALA A 89 -20.85 -29.37 0.47
N PRO A 90 -20.56 -30.22 -0.54
CA PRO A 90 -21.32 -30.17 -1.78
C PRO A 90 -22.83 -30.31 -1.49
N ARG A 91 -23.63 -29.38 -2.03
CA ARG A 91 -25.10 -29.24 -1.84
C ARG A 91 -25.55 -28.55 -0.54
N GLU A 92 -24.65 -27.98 0.23
CA GLU A 92 -25.01 -27.13 1.36
C GLU A 92 -25.46 -25.73 0.90
N ASN A 93 -26.57 -25.23 1.44
CA ASN A 93 -27.11 -23.92 1.11
C ASN A 93 -26.42 -22.84 1.95
N VAL A 94 -25.75 -21.88 1.29
CA VAL A 94 -25.08 -20.75 1.94
C VAL A 94 -25.67 -19.42 1.49
N TYR A 95 -25.76 -18.46 2.42
CA TYR A 95 -26.20 -17.11 2.09
C TYR A 95 -25.04 -16.28 1.53
N LEU A 96 -25.20 -15.77 0.32
CA LEU A 96 -24.23 -14.88 -0.30
C LEU A 96 -24.52 -13.42 0.08
N LYS A 97 -23.56 -12.75 0.73
CA LYS A 97 -23.64 -11.31 0.95
C LYS A 97 -23.32 -10.57 -0.34
N LEU A 98 -24.35 -10.08 -1.02
CA LEU A 98 -24.21 -9.38 -2.29
C LEU A 98 -23.72 -7.93 -2.13
N ARG A 99 -22.87 -7.50 -3.06
CA ARG A 99 -22.51 -6.09 -3.28
C ARG A 99 -23.02 -5.66 -4.66
N PRO A 100 -24.19 -5.00 -4.75
CA PRO A 100 -24.92 -4.76 -6.00
C PRO A 100 -24.08 -4.14 -7.13
N PHE A 101 -23.12 -3.27 -6.80
CA PHE A 101 -22.32 -2.55 -7.79
C PHE A 101 -21.01 -3.27 -8.19
N ARG A 102 -20.63 -4.35 -7.50
CA ARG A 102 -19.39 -5.08 -7.78
C ARG A 102 -19.63 -6.48 -8.37
N GLN A 103 -20.79 -7.08 -8.11
CA GLN A 103 -21.12 -8.43 -8.57
C GLN A 103 -22.14 -8.39 -9.70
N ARG A 104 -21.63 -8.35 -10.94
CA ARG A 104 -22.46 -8.23 -12.15
C ARG A 104 -23.26 -9.50 -12.46
N THR A 105 -22.79 -10.66 -12.03
CA THR A 105 -23.42 -11.98 -12.29
C THR A 105 -24.71 -12.22 -11.50
N THR A 106 -24.93 -11.47 -10.42
CA THR A 106 -26.13 -11.58 -9.58
C THR A 106 -26.97 -10.28 -9.55
N ALA A 107 -26.48 -9.21 -10.18
CA ALA A 107 -27.22 -7.97 -10.30
C ALA A 107 -28.33 -8.11 -11.35
N GLN A 108 -29.57 -8.36 -10.91
CA GLN A 108 -30.74 -8.01 -11.72
C GLN A 108 -30.70 -6.49 -11.91
N ARG A 109 -30.26 -6.04 -13.08
CA ARG A 109 -30.41 -4.64 -13.48
C ARG A 109 -31.90 -4.38 -13.72
N ALA A 110 -32.64 -4.09 -12.67
CA ALA A 110 -33.90 -3.38 -12.81
C ALA A 110 -33.55 -1.94 -13.20
N ALA A 111 -33.59 -1.68 -14.51
CA ALA A 111 -33.58 -0.39 -15.19
C ALA A 111 -32.88 0.78 -14.49
N THR A 112 -31.66 1.10 -14.92
CA THR A 112 -31.07 2.42 -14.65
C THR A 112 -31.81 3.45 -15.49
N LYS A 113 -32.63 4.29 -14.86
CA LYS A 113 -33.28 5.43 -15.52
C LYS A 113 -32.17 6.34 -16.07
N LEU A 114 -32.19 6.62 -17.37
CA LEU A 114 -31.41 7.70 -17.98
C LEU A 114 -32.07 9.02 -17.58
N GLY A 115 -31.32 9.85 -16.85
CA GLY A 115 -31.65 11.24 -16.55
C GLY A 115 -30.46 12.11 -16.91
#